data_AF-A0ABD6IZL8-F1
#
_entry.id   AF-A0ABD6IZL8-F1
#
_cell.length_a   1.000
_cell.length_b   1.000
_cell.length_c   1.000
_cell.angle_alpha   90.00
_cell.angle_beta   90.00
_cell.angle_gamma   90.00
#
_symmetry.space_group_name_H-M   'P 1'
#
loop_
_entity.id
_entity.type
_entity.pdbx_description
1 polymer ?
#
loop_
_entity_poly.entity_id
_entity_poly.type
_entity_poly.pdbx_seq_one_letter_code
_entity_poly.pdbx_strand_id
1 'polypeptide(L)' 'MMASRPTISKAVIPAAGLGTRFLPATKATPKEMLPVVDKPAIQYVVEEA' A
#
# COMPACT_ATOMS: atom_id res chain seq x y z
N MET A 1 29.66 -10.60 21.95
CA MET A 1 28.69 -9.53 22.28
C MET A 1 27.88 -9.26 21.02
N MET A 2 26.61 -9.66 20.96
CA MET A 2 25.75 -9.28 19.83
C MET A 2 25.13 -7.92 20.14
N ALA A 3 25.36 -6.93 19.28
CA ALA A 3 24.76 -5.61 19.42
C ALA A 3 23.22 -5.70 19.27
N SER A 4 22.48 -4.92 20.06
CA SER A 4 21.03 -4.78 19.90
C SER A 4 20.72 -4.20 18.53
N ARG A 5 19.89 -4.88 17.74
CA ARG A 5 19.42 -4.32 16.46
C ARG A 5 18.46 -3.16 16.73
N PRO A 6 18.53 -2.06 15.95
CA PRO A 6 17.56 -0.97 16.08
C PRO A 6 16.15 -1.46 15.81
N THR A 7 15.18 -0.95 16.56
CA THR A 7 13.76 -1.19 16.30
C THR A 7 13.35 -0.50 15.00
N ILE A 8 12.70 -1.24 14.11
CA ILE A 8 12.13 -0.68 12.89
C ILE A 8 10.77 -0.08 13.23
N SER A 9 10.59 1.21 12.96
CA SER A 9 9.39 1.98 13.36
C SER A 9 8.75 2.75 12.21
N LYS A 10 9.25 2.58 10.98
CA LYS A 10 8.81 3.31 9.80
C LYS A 10 8.74 2.38 8.61
N ALA A 11 7.66 2.50 7.86
CA ALA A 11 7.47 1.86 6.57
C ALA A 11 7.26 2.92 5.48
N VAL A 12 7.65 2.59 4.25
CA VAL A 12 7.41 3.42 3.06
C VAL A 12 6.63 2.59 2.06
N ILE A 13 5.48 3.10 1.63
CA ILE A 13 4.59 2.44 0.67
C ILE A 13 4.56 3.27 -0.63
N PRO A 14 5.19 2.81 -1.72
CA PRO A 14 5.09 3.48 -3.01
C PRO A 14 3.69 3.36 -3.62
N ALA A 15 2.97 4.47 -3.71
CA ALA A 15 1.57 4.51 -4.19
C ALA A 15 1.35 5.55 -5.33
N ALA A 16 2.38 5.83 -6.13
CA ALA A 16 2.35 6.89 -7.15
C ALA A 16 2.13 6.39 -8.60
N GLY A 17 1.80 5.11 -8.79
CA GLY A 17 1.61 4.53 -10.14
C GLY A 17 0.24 4.82 -10.73
N LEU A 18 0.17 5.10 -12.05
CA LEU A 18 -1.08 5.48 -12.75
C LEU A 18 -2.12 4.35 -12.93
N GLY A 19 -1.80 3.10 -12.59
CA GLY A 19 -2.77 2.01 -12.64
C GLY A 19 -3.35 1.67 -14.02
N THR A 20 -2.62 1.91 -15.12
CA THR A 20 -3.14 1.80 -16.51
C THR A 20 -3.71 0.44 -16.90
N ARG A 21 -3.30 -0.65 -16.24
CA ARG A 21 -3.82 -2.01 -16.47
C ARG A 21 -5.25 -2.22 -15.95
N PHE A 22 -5.74 -1.34 -15.08
CA PHE A 22 -7.07 -1.39 -14.48
C PHE A 22 -8.00 -0.29 -15.01
N LEU A 23 -7.67 0.30 -16.17
CA LEU A 23 -8.60 1.21 -16.83
C LEU A 23 -9.88 0.46 -17.27
N PRO A 24 -11.06 1.09 -17.18
CA PRO A 24 -11.28 2.51 -16.81
C PRO A 24 -11.35 2.77 -15.29
N ALA A 25 -11.37 1.75 -14.44
CA ALA A 25 -11.59 1.88 -13.00
C ALA A 25 -10.57 2.80 -12.31
N THR A 26 -9.33 2.84 -12.81
CA THR A 26 -8.24 3.67 -12.27
C THR A 26 -8.03 5.01 -12.98
N LYS A 27 -8.96 5.43 -13.85
CA LYS A 27 -8.81 6.70 -14.60
C LYS A 27 -8.77 7.92 -13.68
N ALA A 28 -9.60 7.93 -12.65
CA ALA A 28 -9.72 9.03 -11.69
C ALA A 28 -9.55 8.57 -10.22
N THR A 29 -9.44 7.26 -10.00
CA THR A 29 -9.28 6.65 -8.67
C THR A 29 -7.91 5.98 -8.60
N PRO A 30 -7.09 6.22 -7.56
CA PRO A 30 -5.83 5.50 -7.37
C PRO A 30 -6.04 3.98 -7.31
N LYS A 31 -5.11 3.19 -7.83
CA LYS A 31 -5.24 1.73 -7.85
C LYS A 31 -5.26 1.12 -6.44
N GLU A 32 -4.60 1.76 -5.49
CA GLU A 32 -4.51 1.35 -4.09
C GLU A 32 -5.84 1.55 -3.33
N MET A 33 -6.74 2.37 -3.89
CA MET A 33 -8.07 2.60 -3.35
C MET A 33 -9.12 1.61 -3.88
N LEU A 34 -8.76 0.73 -4.82
CA LEU A 34 -9.66 -0.32 -5.29
C LEU A 34 -9.98 -1.29 -4.14
N PRO A 35 -11.25 -1.70 -3.98
CA PRO A 35 -11.64 -2.55 -2.87
C PRO A 35 -11.13 -3.98 -3.07
N VAL A 36 -10.60 -4.57 -2.00
CA VAL A 36 -10.50 -6.01 -1.83
C VAL A 36 -11.61 -6.39 -0.85
N VAL A 37 -12.68 -6.98 -1.38
CA VAL A 37 -13.94 -7.22 -0.67
C VAL A 37 -14.54 -5.90 -0.17
N ASP A 38 -14.32 -5.51 1.08
CA ASP A 38 -14.96 -4.39 1.77
C ASP A 38 -14.01 -3.25 2.12
N LYS A 39 -12.69 -3.45 2.00
CA LYS A 39 -11.67 -2.45 2.34
C LYS A 39 -10.82 -2.07 1.13
N PRO A 40 -10.32 -0.82 1.04
CA PRO A 40 -9.30 -0.44 0.07
C PRO A 40 -8.04 -1.31 0.21
N ALA A 41 -7.41 -1.68 -0.91
CA ALA A 41 -6.19 -2.50 -0.89
C ALA A 41 -5.07 -1.90 0.01
N ILE A 42 -4.92 -0.57 0.02
CA ILE A 42 -3.91 0.12 0.85
C ILE A 42 -4.11 -0.13 2.35
N GLN A 43 -5.34 -0.35 2.79
CA GLN A 43 -5.62 -0.54 4.21
C GLN A 43 -5.00 -1.84 4.72
N TYR A 44 -5.05 -2.92 3.95
CA TYR A 44 -4.38 -4.17 4.32
C TYR A 44 -2.87 -4.00 4.43
N VAL A 45 -2.25 -3.22 3.54
CA VAL A 45 -0.80 -2.96 3.57
C VAL A 45 -0.40 -2.13 4.81
N VAL A 46 -1.24 -1.17 5.21
CA VAL A 46 -1.00 -0.36 6.43
C VAL A 46 -1.23 -1.17 7.70
N GLU A 47 -2.22 -2.06 7.73
CA GLU A 47 -2.49 -2.94 8.88
C GLU A 47 -1.39 -4.02 9.06
N GLU A 48 -0.67 -4.39 7.98
CA GLU A 48 0.47 -5.33 8.03
C GLU A 48 1.78 -4.68 8.51
N ALA A 49 1.98 -3.40 8.21
CA ALA A 49 3.26 -2.70 8.31
C ALA A 49 3.64 -2.19 9.72
#